data_AF-A0A3D4ZTL7-F1
#
_entry.id   AF-A0A3D4ZTL7-F1
#
_cell.length_a   1.000
_cell.length_b   1.000
_cell.length_c   1.000
_cell.angle_alpha   90.00
_cell.angle_beta   90.00
_cell.angle_gamma   90.00
#
_symmetry.space_group_name_H-M   'P 1'
#
loop_
_entity.id
_entity.type
_entity.pdbx_description
1 polymer ?
#
loop_
_entity_poly.entity_id
_entity_poly.type
_entity_poly.pdbx_seq_one_letter_code
_entity_poly.pdbx_strand_id
1 'polypeptide(L)'
;EFLADGVNYAIDAGPSEQTGKSIPDLKPIHYDEVPELMGRWRVEVSPGAARTDDVFLHLIQVGDQTLERMDDATITQTTDTATLTFTHEGKTVTIFFNTAGDIGGSIRIETAGGVTVDRPLTQDVMLQEGLATAN
;
A
#
# COMPACT_ATOMS: atom_id res chain seq x y z
N GLU A 1 11.96 4.06 -13.59
CA GLU A 1 12.73 2.80 -13.76
C GLU A 1 11.72 1.67 -13.94
N PHE A 2 12.09 0.50 -14.46
CA PHE A 2 11.20 -0.65 -14.54
C PHE A 2 11.95 -1.97 -14.33
N LEU A 3 11.26 -2.97 -13.77
CA LEU A 3 11.82 -4.29 -13.51
C LEU A 3 11.54 -5.23 -14.70
N ALA A 4 12.59 -5.84 -15.23
CA ALA A 4 12.50 -6.98 -16.13
C ALA A 4 13.56 -8.02 -15.72
N ASP A 5 13.19 -9.30 -15.65
CA ASP A 5 14.09 -10.41 -15.33
C ASP A 5 14.94 -10.21 -14.04
N GLY A 6 14.36 -9.58 -13.03
CA GLY A 6 15.04 -9.31 -11.75
C GLY A 6 16.08 -8.18 -11.79
N VAL A 7 16.18 -7.44 -12.91
CA VAL A 7 17.07 -6.30 -13.08
C VAL A 7 16.24 -5.01 -13.18
N ASN A 8 16.67 -3.98 -12.46
CA ASN A 8 16.06 -2.65 -12.51
C ASN A 8 16.71 -1.84 -13.64
N TYR A 9 15.93 -1.51 -14.67
CA TYR A 9 16.40 -0.71 -15.79
C TYR A 9 15.97 0.74 -15.61
N ALA A 10 16.85 1.67 -16.00
CA ALA A 10 16.40 3.01 -16.33
C ALA A 10 15.36 2.93 -17.47
N ILE A 11 14.41 3.85 -17.52
CA ILE A 11 13.29 3.80 -18.50
C ILE A 11 13.80 3.80 -19.95
N ASP A 12 14.97 4.39 -20.16
CA ASP A 12 15.68 4.50 -21.43
C ASP A 12 16.71 3.38 -21.69
N ALA A 13 16.84 2.40 -20.79
CA ALA A 13 17.81 1.31 -20.89
C ALA A 13 17.12 -0.06 -21.09
N GLY A 14 17.90 -1.06 -21.52
CA GLY A 14 17.45 -2.45 -21.60
C GLY A 14 16.54 -2.74 -22.82
N PRO A 15 15.52 -3.62 -22.70
CA PRO A 15 14.66 -4.01 -23.83
C PRO A 15 13.96 -2.84 -24.53
N SER A 16 13.68 -1.76 -23.79
CA SER A 16 13.12 -0.50 -24.31
C SER A 16 14.08 0.17 -25.31
N GLU A 17 15.38 0.25 -24.97
CA GLU A 17 16.43 0.75 -25.85
C GLU A 17 16.58 -0.11 -27.11
N GLN A 18 16.49 -1.44 -26.95
CA GLN A 18 16.65 -2.39 -28.04
C GLN A 18 15.47 -2.35 -29.02
N THR A 19 14.27 -2.08 -28.53
CA THR A 19 13.05 -1.90 -29.33
C THR A 19 13.13 -0.61 -30.18
N GLY A 20 13.60 0.49 -29.60
CA GLY A 20 13.82 1.75 -30.33
C GLY A 20 14.89 1.65 -31.43
N LYS A 21 15.87 0.76 -31.27
CA LYS A 21 16.89 0.48 -32.31
C LYS A 21 16.40 -0.44 -33.43
N SER A 22 15.39 -1.27 -33.18
CA SER A 22 14.92 -2.29 -34.13
C SER A 22 13.70 -1.88 -34.95
N ILE A 23 13.01 -0.79 -34.58
CA ILE A 23 11.90 -0.22 -35.34
C ILE A 23 12.21 1.25 -35.69
N PRO A 24 12.62 1.56 -36.95
CA PRO A 24 13.12 2.89 -37.34
C PRO A 24 12.14 4.06 -37.13
N ASP A 25 10.84 3.77 -37.17
CA ASP A 25 9.77 4.76 -37.06
C ASP A 25 9.35 5.04 -35.60
N LEU A 26 9.77 4.18 -34.66
CA LEU A 26 9.60 4.37 -33.23
C LEU A 26 10.73 5.26 -32.72
N LYS A 27 10.53 6.58 -32.82
CA LYS A 27 11.43 7.53 -32.15
C LYS A 27 11.31 7.30 -30.64
N PRO A 28 12.42 7.03 -29.93
CA PRO A 28 12.41 7.03 -28.48
C PRO A 28 11.87 8.38 -28.02
N ILE A 29 10.84 8.37 -27.17
CA ILE A 29 10.39 9.61 -26.54
C ILE A 29 11.51 10.00 -25.57
N HIS A 30 12.25 11.04 -25.93
CA HIS A 30 13.25 11.61 -25.05
C HIS A 30 12.55 12.55 -24.08
N TYR A 31 12.69 12.27 -22.80
CA TYR A 31 12.26 13.16 -21.75
C TYR A 31 13.51 13.82 -21.18
N ASP A 32 13.58 15.16 -21.18
CA ASP A 32 14.69 15.90 -20.55
C ASP A 32 14.76 15.59 -19.04
N GLU A 33 13.59 15.31 -18.44
CA GLU A 33 13.42 14.72 -17.11
C GLU A 33 12.31 13.68 -17.16
N VAL A 34 12.52 12.51 -16.55
CA VAL A 34 11.48 11.46 -16.43
C VAL A 34 10.22 12.08 -15.79
N PRO A 35 9.03 12.04 -16.40
CA PRO A 35 7.83 12.61 -15.77
C PRO A 35 7.60 12.06 -14.36
N GLU A 36 7.26 12.91 -13.39
CA GLU A 36 7.11 12.52 -11.97
C GLU A 36 6.16 11.33 -11.75
N LEU A 37 5.16 11.19 -12.63
CA LEU A 37 4.15 10.13 -12.57
C LEU A 37 4.61 8.77 -13.11
N MET A 38 5.84 8.64 -13.60
CA MET A 38 6.31 7.36 -14.17
C MET A 38 6.77 6.33 -13.13
N GLY A 39 6.65 6.64 -11.82
CA GLY A 39 7.11 5.75 -10.75
C GLY A 39 8.63 5.65 -10.72
N ARG A 40 9.25 6.25 -9.70
CA ARG A 40 10.72 6.29 -9.58
C ARG A 40 11.28 5.44 -8.46
N TRP A 41 10.44 5.06 -7.50
CA TRP A 41 10.89 4.45 -6.25
C TRP A 41 9.99 3.30 -5.86
N ARG A 42 10.60 2.31 -5.20
CA ARG A 42 9.89 1.17 -4.61
C ARG A 42 10.40 0.94 -3.20
N VAL A 43 9.51 0.43 -2.35
CA VAL A 43 9.86 -0.12 -1.05
C VAL A 43 9.60 -1.61 -1.12
N GLU A 44 10.59 -2.40 -0.73
CA GLU A 44 10.47 -3.85 -0.61
C GLU A 44 10.43 -4.20 0.88
N VAL A 45 9.47 -5.04 1.26
CA VAL A 45 9.33 -5.55 2.63
C VAL A 45 9.44 -7.06 2.57
N SER A 46 10.40 -7.62 3.31
CA SER A 46 10.67 -9.05 3.33
C SER A 46 10.78 -9.57 4.77
N PRO A 47 10.52 -10.87 4.99
CA PRO A 47 10.78 -11.50 6.27
C PRO A 47 12.28 -11.44 6.61
N GLY A 48 12.61 -11.33 7.89
CA GLY A 48 14.01 -11.33 8.34
C GLY A 48 14.69 -12.71 8.21
N ALA A 49 13.92 -13.79 8.08
CA ALA A 49 14.39 -15.15 7.88
C ALA A 49 13.39 -15.93 7.02
N ALA A 50 13.87 -16.94 6.30
CA ALA A 50 13.02 -17.79 5.47
C ALA A 50 12.04 -18.61 6.32
N ARG A 51 10.76 -18.58 5.93
CA ARG A 51 9.66 -19.34 6.52
C ARG A 51 8.59 -19.58 5.47
N THR A 52 7.68 -20.52 5.74
CA THR A 52 6.61 -20.91 4.80
C THR A 52 5.43 -19.96 4.83
N ASP A 53 5.20 -19.31 5.97
CA ASP A 53 4.04 -18.49 6.24
C ASP A 53 4.46 -17.16 6.86
N ASP A 54 3.96 -16.08 6.27
CA ASP A 54 4.28 -14.70 6.59
C ASP A 54 3.03 -13.84 6.55
N VAL A 55 2.89 -12.96 7.53
CA VAL A 55 1.80 -11.97 7.58
C VAL A 55 2.41 -10.58 7.66
N PHE A 56 2.00 -9.72 6.74
CA PHE A 56 2.39 -8.32 6.70
C PHE A 56 1.19 -7.43 6.95
N LEU A 57 1.30 -6.53 7.93
CA LEU A 57 0.32 -5.48 8.18
C LEU A 57 0.96 -4.14 7.88
N HIS A 58 0.30 -3.35 7.03
CA HIS A 58 0.74 -2.00 6.68
C HIS A 58 -0.32 -1.00 7.13
N LEU A 59 0.07 0.00 7.90
CA LEU A 59 -0.73 1.20 8.16
C LEU A 59 -0.15 2.33 7.34
N ILE A 60 -0.96 2.91 6.44
CA ILE A 60 -0.55 4.02 5.59
C ILE A 60 -1.38 5.23 6.01
N GLN A 61 -0.70 6.26 6.51
CA GLN A 61 -1.27 7.58 6.72
C GLN A 61 -0.82 8.51 5.61
N VAL A 62 -1.78 9.23 5.03
CA VAL A 62 -1.55 10.22 3.99
C VAL A 62 -1.93 11.58 4.56
N GLY A 63 -1.01 12.52 4.49
CA GLY A 63 -1.22 13.91 4.89
C GLY A 63 -0.62 14.86 3.86
N ASP A 64 -0.85 16.16 4.04
CA ASP A 64 -0.19 17.18 3.23
C ASP A 64 1.28 17.38 3.65
N GLN A 65 2.00 18.25 2.93
CA GLN A 65 3.41 18.54 3.18
C GLN A 65 3.66 19.31 4.49
N THR A 66 2.61 19.79 5.15
CA THR A 66 2.69 20.50 6.43
C THR A 66 2.56 19.57 7.63
N LEU A 67 2.20 18.30 7.42
CA LEU A 67 2.13 17.30 8.47
C LEU A 67 3.51 17.03 9.06
N GLU A 68 3.76 17.56 10.26
CA GLU A 68 5.06 17.40 10.94
C GLU A 68 5.34 15.95 11.36
N ARG A 69 4.28 15.19 11.70
CA ARG A 69 4.39 13.84 12.22
C ARG A 69 3.12 13.03 11.98
N MET A 70 3.29 11.77 11.58
CA MET A 70 2.21 10.78 11.53
C MET A 70 1.76 10.36 12.93
N ASP A 71 0.54 9.86 13.04
CA ASP A 71 -0.02 9.36 14.29
C ASP A 71 0.71 8.10 14.76
N ASP A 72 0.82 7.96 16.08
CA ASP A 72 1.35 6.74 16.67
C ASP A 72 0.33 5.61 16.56
N ALA A 73 0.83 4.42 16.27
CA ALA A 73 0.04 3.20 16.26
C ALA A 73 0.69 2.15 17.16
N THR A 74 -0.15 1.39 17.84
CA THR A 74 0.26 0.26 18.66
C THR A 74 -0.30 -1.02 18.05
N ILE A 75 0.48 -2.09 18.12
CA ILE A 75 0.08 -3.41 17.66
C ILE A 75 0.27 -4.41 18.79
N THR A 76 -0.76 -5.21 19.04
CA THR A 76 -0.68 -6.40 19.89
C THR A 76 -0.97 -7.62 19.03
N GLN A 77 -0.21 -8.70 19.24
CA GLN A 77 -0.35 -9.92 18.44
C GLN A 77 -0.41 -11.13 19.36
N THR A 78 -1.19 -12.12 18.95
CA THR A 78 -1.14 -13.49 19.46
C THR A 78 -0.70 -14.41 18.32
N THR A 79 -0.73 -15.73 18.52
CA THR A 79 -0.42 -16.70 17.46
C THR A 79 -1.31 -16.52 16.23
N ASP A 80 -2.60 -16.28 16.44
CA ASP A 80 -3.62 -16.36 15.37
C ASP A 80 -4.30 -15.01 15.10
N THR A 81 -3.90 -13.95 15.81
CA THR A 81 -4.56 -12.64 15.70
C THR A 81 -3.59 -11.46 15.84
N ALA A 82 -3.97 -10.33 15.25
CA ALA A 82 -3.33 -9.04 15.43
C ALA A 82 -4.38 -7.95 15.69
N THR A 83 -4.11 -7.05 16.63
CA THR A 83 -4.92 -5.86 16.89
C THR A 83 -4.08 -4.61 16.72
N LEU A 84 -4.49 -3.74 15.79
CA LEU A 84 -3.91 -2.43 15.53
C LEU A 84 -4.77 -1.36 16.20
N THR A 85 -4.16 -0.47 16.97
CA THR A 85 -4.84 0.66 17.59
C THR A 85 -4.07 1.94 17.33
N PHE A 86 -4.76 2.96 16.82
CA PHE A 86 -4.23 4.32 16.68
C PHE A 86 -5.33 5.35 16.99
N THR A 87 -4.93 6.60 17.22
CA THR A 87 -5.87 7.71 17.39
C THR A 87 -5.60 8.76 16.33
N HIS A 88 -6.66 9.20 15.64
CA HIS A 88 -6.60 10.26 14.63
C HIS A 88 -7.76 11.22 14.84
N GLU A 89 -7.46 12.52 14.96
CA GLU A 89 -8.47 13.58 15.15
C GLU A 89 -9.52 13.29 16.25
N GLY A 90 -9.07 12.73 17.38
CA GLY A 90 -9.94 12.39 18.51
C GLY A 90 -10.81 11.15 18.30
N LYS A 91 -10.56 10.37 17.25
CA LYS A 91 -11.15 9.05 17.01
C LYS A 91 -10.13 7.97 17.37
N THR A 92 -10.47 7.09 18.30
CA THR A 92 -9.68 5.88 18.55
C THR A 92 -10.18 4.80 17.61
N VAL A 93 -9.28 4.31 16.75
CA VAL A 93 -9.56 3.26 15.78
C VAL A 93 -8.85 1.99 16.24
N THR A 94 -9.62 0.93 16.43
CA THR A 94 -9.13 -0.40 16.76
C THR A 94 -9.53 -1.35 15.63
N ILE A 95 -8.55 -2.01 15.04
CA ILE A 95 -8.77 -2.99 13.96
C ILE A 95 -8.20 -4.33 14.42
N PHE A 96 -9.04 -5.35 14.39
CA PHE A 96 -8.68 -6.72 14.69
C PHE A 96 -8.60 -7.52 13.40
N PHE A 97 -7.59 -8.39 13.30
CA PHE A 97 -7.36 -9.28 12.17
C PHE A 97 -7.11 -10.70 12.64
N ASN A 98 -7.64 -11.68 11.91
CA ASN A 98 -7.13 -13.05 11.96
C ASN A 98 -5.79 -13.09 11.19
N THR A 99 -4.74 -13.64 11.80
CA THR A 99 -3.44 -13.85 11.14
C THR A 99 -3.22 -15.31 10.73
N ALA A 100 -4.16 -16.20 11.10
CA ALA A 100 -4.21 -17.59 10.69
C ALA A 100 -5.66 -18.02 10.44
N GLY A 101 -5.84 -19.14 9.72
CA GLY A 101 -7.16 -19.67 9.40
C GLY A 101 -7.93 -18.80 8.39
N ASP A 102 -9.22 -18.62 8.63
CA ASP A 102 -10.10 -17.90 7.72
C ASP A 102 -9.84 -16.39 7.72
N ILE A 103 -9.92 -15.77 6.54
CA ILE A 103 -9.84 -14.32 6.38
C ILE A 103 -10.97 -13.66 7.18
N GLY A 104 -10.60 -12.75 8.06
CA GLY A 104 -11.56 -12.10 8.93
C GLY A 104 -10.93 -11.02 9.80
N GLY A 105 -11.81 -10.27 10.44
CA GLY A 105 -11.43 -9.17 11.30
C GLY A 105 -12.63 -8.32 11.69
N SER A 106 -12.39 -7.28 12.47
CA SER A 106 -13.38 -6.28 12.81
C SER A 106 -12.75 -4.91 12.93
N ILE A 107 -13.58 -3.88 12.78
CA ILE A 107 -13.19 -2.49 12.99
C ILE A 107 -14.11 -1.87 14.02
N ARG A 108 -13.51 -1.13 14.95
CA ARG A 108 -14.20 -0.34 15.94
C ARG A 108 -13.64 1.08 15.96
N ILE A 109 -14.52 2.08 15.90
CA ILE A 109 -14.16 3.50 15.93
C ILE A 109 -14.93 4.16 17.07
N GLU A 110 -14.19 4.69 18.02
CA GLU A 110 -14.70 5.38 19.20
C GLU A 110 -14.37 6.86 19.16
N THR A 111 -15.30 7.67 19.67
CA THR A 111 -15.13 9.12 19.88
C THR A 111 -15.47 9.44 21.34
N ALA A 112 -15.28 10.70 21.75
CA ALA A 112 -15.75 11.15 23.07
C ALA A 112 -17.26 10.94 23.30
N GLY A 113 -18.07 10.90 22.22
CA GLY A 113 -19.51 10.64 22.28
C GLY A 113 -19.88 9.15 22.31
N GLY A 114 -18.90 8.25 22.28
CA GLY A 114 -19.08 6.80 22.26
C GLY A 114 -18.70 6.15 20.92
N VAL A 115 -19.12 4.91 20.76
CA VAL A 115 -18.83 4.06 19.61
C VAL A 115 -19.62 4.50 18.39
N THR A 116 -18.93 4.78 17.29
CA THR A 116 -19.53 5.23 16.02
C THR A 116 -19.53 4.15 14.95
N VAL A 117 -18.57 3.21 15.01
CA VAL A 117 -18.49 2.03 14.17
C VAL A 117 -18.08 0.86 15.04
N ASP A 118 -18.77 -0.27 14.89
CA ASP A 118 -18.37 -1.56 15.46
C ASP A 118 -18.98 -2.67 14.59
N ARG A 119 -18.16 -3.27 13.73
CA ARG A 119 -18.62 -4.26 12.77
C ARG A 119 -17.49 -5.17 12.28
N PRO A 120 -17.80 -6.38 11.78
CA PRO A 120 -16.84 -7.19 11.06
C PRO A 120 -16.33 -6.48 9.80
N LEU A 121 -15.10 -6.82 9.38
CA LEU A 121 -14.61 -6.49 8.05
C LEU A 121 -15.40 -7.31 7.01
N THR A 122 -15.53 -6.77 5.80
CA THR A 122 -16.21 -7.46 4.71
C THR A 122 -15.50 -8.77 4.38
N GLN A 123 -16.28 -9.82 4.11
CA GLN A 123 -15.78 -11.08 3.54
C GLN A 123 -15.97 -11.15 2.02
N ASP A 124 -16.69 -10.18 1.46
CA ASP A 124 -16.94 -10.06 0.04
C ASP A 124 -16.10 -8.94 -0.58
N VAL A 125 -15.72 -9.13 -1.84
CA VAL A 125 -15.10 -8.07 -2.64
C VAL A 125 -16.11 -6.95 -2.81
N MET A 126 -15.80 -5.78 -2.24
CA MET A 126 -16.63 -4.60 -2.41
C MET A 126 -16.43 -4.02 -3.81
N LEU A 127 -17.52 -3.53 -4.41
CA LEU A 127 -17.46 -2.76 -5.65
C LEU A 127 -16.58 -1.53 -5.47
N GLN A 128 -15.68 -1.32 -6.42
CA GLN A 128 -14.82 -0.14 -6.44
C GLN A 128 -15.59 1.04 -7.05
N GLU A 129 -16.33 1.76 -6.21
CA GLU A 129 -17.09 2.96 -6.62
C GLU A 129 -16.36 4.26 -6.22
N GLY A 130 -16.53 5.31 -7.03
CA GLY A 130 -16.03 6.66 -6.69
C GLY A 130 -14.55 6.95 -6.97
N LEU A 131 -13.80 6.02 -7.59
CA LEU A 131 -12.38 6.21 -7.93
C LEU A 131 -12.13 6.65 -9.38
N ALA A 132 -13.17 6.73 -10.21
CA ALA A 132 -13.11 7.36 -11.52
C ALA A 132 -13.89 8.68 -11.45
N THR A 133 -13.20 9.81 -11.69
CA THR A 133 -13.89 11.03 -12.10
C THR A 133 -14.52 10.78 -13.47
N ALA A 134 -15.83 11.00 -13.58
CA ALA A 134 -16.50 11.06 -14.87
C ALA A 134 -15.82 12.14 -15.73
N ASN A 135 -15.25 11.73 -16.86
CA ASN A 135 -14.89 12.64 -17.95
C ASN A 135 -16.11 12.84 -18.85
#